data_AF-A0A962VSG1-F1
#
_entry.id   AF-A0A962VSG1-F1
#
_cell.length_a   1.000
_cell.length_b   1.000
_cell.length_c   1.000
_cell.angle_alpha   90.00
_cell.angle_beta   90.00
_cell.angle_gamma   90.00
#
_symmetry.space_group_name_H-M   'P 1'
#
loop_
_entity.id
_entity.type
_entity.pdbx_description
1 polymer ?
#
loop_
_entity_poly.entity_id
_entity_poly.type
_entity_poly.pdbx_seq_one_letter_code
_entity_poly.pdbx_strand_id
1 'polypeptide(L)'
;MSRLRGRVVIAQGGGPTAVINQSLVGAVLESRKFPEMTDVWGALHGVRGIVNEDFIDLTECTTQNLLDVGATPSSGLLSTRDKPDADYCKKIFETCRAHDVRYFFYCGGNDSADSCRIVYEE
;
A
#
# COMPACT_ATOMS: atom_id res chain seq x y z
N MET A 1 -21.34 7.41 8.88
CA MET A 1 -20.86 6.09 8.41
C MET A 1 -20.05 5.46 9.54
N SER A 2 -20.28 4.19 9.87
CA SER A 2 -19.41 3.45 10.78
C SER A 2 -18.02 3.30 10.15
N ARG A 3 -16.94 3.46 10.93
CA ARG A 3 -15.57 3.21 10.45
C ARG A 3 -15.38 1.72 10.19
N LEU A 4 -14.68 1.37 9.11
CA LEU A 4 -14.35 -0.02 8.80
C LEU A 4 -13.21 -0.48 9.73
N ARG A 5 -13.34 -1.68 10.29
CA ARG A 5 -12.26 -2.32 11.06
C ARG A 5 -11.58 -3.35 10.17
N GLY A 6 -10.26 -3.31 10.07
CA GLY A 6 -9.46 -4.27 9.30
C GLY A 6 -8.04 -3.79 9.05
N ARG A 7 -7.35 -4.40 8.08
CA ARG A 7 -5.95 -4.09 7.77
C ARG A 7 -5.81 -2.94 6.78
N VAL A 8 -4.65 -2.31 6.83
CA VAL A 8 -4.18 -1.36 5.84
C VAL A 8 -3.11 -2.02 4.98
N VAL A 9 -3.19 -1.86 3.66
CA VAL A 9 -2.09 -2.18 2.74
C VAL A 9 -1.63 -0.89 2.07
N ILE A 10 -0.32 -0.67 2.04
CA ILE A 10 0.33 0.44 1.35
C ILE A 10 1.25 -0.12 0.28
N ALA A 11 1.19 0.44 -0.93
CA ALA A 11 2.04 0.03 -2.05
C ALA A 11 2.66 1.26 -2.73
N GLN A 12 3.80 1.07 -3.39
CA GLN A 12 4.45 2.10 -4.23
C GLN A 12 4.43 1.66 -5.70
N GLY A 13 3.98 2.52 -6.60
CA GLY A 13 3.75 2.22 -8.01
C GLY A 13 4.48 3.16 -8.95
N GLY A 14 4.95 2.63 -10.08
CA GLY A 14 5.60 3.41 -11.13
C GLY A 14 7.05 3.75 -10.83
N GLY A 15 7.52 4.88 -11.38
CA GLY A 15 8.90 5.32 -11.27
C GLY A 15 9.23 5.86 -9.87
N PRO A 16 10.35 5.45 -9.25
CA PRO A 16 10.79 5.98 -7.96
C PRO A 16 11.00 7.50 -8.02
N THR A 17 10.77 8.19 -6.90
CA THR A 17 11.06 9.62 -6.75
C THR A 17 11.99 9.87 -5.55
N ALA A 18 12.48 11.09 -5.40
CA ALA A 18 13.31 11.47 -4.26
C ALA A 18 12.56 11.45 -2.91
N VAL A 19 11.22 11.43 -2.92
CA VAL A 19 10.39 11.67 -1.72
C VAL A 19 9.22 10.69 -1.54
N ILE A 20 9.04 9.70 -2.43
CA ILE A 20 7.90 8.77 -2.37
C ILE A 20 7.84 7.98 -1.04
N ASN A 21 8.98 7.76 -0.39
CA ASN A 21 9.03 7.13 0.93
C ASN A 21 8.39 7.97 2.03
N GLN A 22 8.36 9.30 1.89
CA GLN A 22 7.68 10.17 2.86
C GLN A 22 6.16 9.95 2.84
N SER A 23 5.57 9.73 1.66
CA SER A 23 4.15 9.39 1.54
C SER A 23 3.83 8.03 2.17
N LEU A 24 4.67 7.02 1.91
CA LEU A 24 4.57 5.70 2.55
C LEU A 24 4.62 5.83 4.08
N VAL A 25 5.65 6.49 4.60
CA VAL A 25 5.88 6.63 6.04
C VAL A 25 4.76 7.43 6.71
N GLY A 26 4.30 8.51 6.07
CA GLY A 26 3.15 9.29 6.54
C GLY A 26 1.89 8.43 6.67
N ALA A 27 1.58 7.61 5.67
CA ALA A 27 0.44 6.70 5.71
C ALA A 27 0.57 5.64 6.80
N VAL A 28 1.76 5.07 7.01
CA VAL A 28 2.01 4.08 8.08
C VAL A 28 1.81 4.71 9.45
N LEU A 29 2.48 5.83 9.73
CA LEU A 29 2.45 6.48 11.04
C LEU A 29 1.05 7.01 11.38
N GLU A 30 0.30 7.51 10.39
CA GLU A 30 -1.06 7.97 10.62
C GLU A 30 -2.01 6.80 10.86
N SER A 31 -1.91 5.72 10.08
CA SER A 31 -2.77 4.54 10.22
C SER A 31 -2.68 3.92 11.63
N ARG A 32 -1.48 3.87 12.21
CA ARG A 32 -1.23 3.33 13.57
C ARG A 32 -1.93 4.11 14.69
N LYS A 33 -2.43 5.32 14.42
CA LYS A 33 -3.17 6.13 15.41
C LYS A 33 -4.64 5.72 15.55
N PHE A 34 -5.15 4.91 14.63
CA PHE A 34 -6.57 4.53 14.58
C PHE A 34 -6.78 3.10 15.09
N PRO A 35 -7.56 2.89 16.16
CA PRO A 35 -7.78 1.55 16.74
C PRO A 35 -8.61 0.60 15.85
N GLU A 36 -9.23 1.12 14.80
CA GLU A 36 -9.92 0.35 13.76
C GLU A 36 -8.94 -0.32 12.79
N MET A 37 -7.70 0.19 12.68
CA MET A 37 -6.63 -0.42 11.91
C MET A 37 -5.99 -1.51 12.74
N THR A 38 -6.16 -2.76 12.29
CA THR A 38 -5.66 -3.94 13.00
C THR A 38 -4.16 -4.13 12.78
N ASP A 39 -3.74 -4.09 11.52
CA ASP A 39 -2.34 -4.19 11.08
C ASP A 39 -2.10 -3.21 9.91
N VAL A 40 -0.84 -2.81 9.72
CA VAL A 40 -0.38 -1.98 8.60
C VAL A 40 0.69 -2.73 7.81
N TRP A 41 0.37 -3.11 6.59
CA TRP A 41 1.26 -3.84 5.69
C TRP A 41 1.79 -2.97 4.56
N GLY A 42 3.03 -3.23 4.16
CA GLY A 42 3.61 -2.75 2.90
C GLY A 42 3.63 -3.89 1.87
N ALA A 43 3.16 -3.64 0.66
CA ALA A 43 3.27 -4.60 -0.44
C ALA A 43 4.59 -4.40 -1.19
N LEU A 44 5.43 -5.44 -1.25
CA LEU A 44 6.69 -5.38 -1.98
C LEU A 44 6.43 -5.41 -3.50
N HIS A 45 7.17 -4.64 -4.29
CA HIS A 45 6.96 -4.57 -5.75
C HIS A 45 5.56 -4.07 -6.17
N GLY A 46 4.96 -3.18 -5.39
CA GLY A 46 3.68 -2.54 -5.73
C GLY A 46 2.50 -3.52 -5.76
N VAL A 47 1.60 -3.36 -6.74
CA VAL A 47 0.42 -4.23 -6.90
C VAL A 47 0.76 -5.69 -7.21
N ARG A 48 1.98 -5.96 -7.70
CA ARG A 48 2.48 -7.33 -7.89
C ARG A 48 2.66 -8.05 -6.58
N GLY A 49 3.17 -7.37 -5.55
CA GLY A 49 3.26 -7.95 -4.21
C GLY A 49 1.89 -8.28 -3.67
N ILE A 50 0.88 -7.46 -3.93
CA ILE A 50 -0.48 -7.76 -3.48
C ILE A 50 -0.97 -9.06 -4.10
N VAL A 51 -0.88 -9.21 -5.43
CA VAL A 51 -1.34 -10.43 -6.11
C VAL A 51 -0.54 -11.67 -5.72
N ASN A 52 0.75 -11.51 -5.38
CA ASN A 52 1.63 -12.60 -4.97
C ASN A 52 1.65 -12.82 -3.44
N GLU A 53 0.86 -12.06 -2.68
CA GLU A 53 0.84 -12.08 -1.22
C GLU A 53 2.22 -11.80 -0.56
N ASP A 54 3.04 -10.98 -1.22
CA ASP A 54 4.37 -10.56 -0.76
C ASP A 54 4.28 -9.26 0.04
N PHE A 55 4.05 -9.41 1.34
CA PHE A 55 3.84 -8.32 2.29
C PHE A 55 4.94 -8.26 3.35
N ILE A 56 5.26 -7.03 3.77
CA ILE A 56 6.03 -6.75 4.98
C ILE A 56 5.12 -6.12 6.03
N ASP A 57 5.23 -6.59 7.27
CA ASP A 57 4.51 -6.02 8.40
C ASP A 57 5.22 -4.75 8.91
N LEU A 58 4.53 -3.62 8.83
CA LEU A 58 5.02 -2.31 9.27
C LEU A 58 4.39 -1.89 10.61
N THR A 59 3.51 -2.72 11.18
CA THR A 59 2.74 -2.45 12.40
C THR A 59 3.61 -2.24 13.62
N GLU A 60 4.76 -2.92 13.70
CA GLU A 60 5.69 -2.88 14.84
C GLU A 60 7.03 -2.21 14.51
N CYS A 61 7.20 -1.69 13.29
CA CYS A 61 8.41 -0.95 12.93
C CYS A 61 8.56 0.28 13.84
N THR A 62 9.78 0.55 14.33
CA THR A 62 10.00 1.74 15.16
C THR A 62 9.76 3.01 14.36
N THR A 63 9.26 4.06 15.01
CA THR A 63 9.08 5.36 14.35
C THR A 63 10.39 5.85 13.75
N GLN A 64 11.53 5.65 14.43
CA GLN A 64 12.83 6.05 13.90
C GLN A 64 13.19 5.31 12.60
N ASN A 65 13.03 3.97 12.54
CA ASN A 65 13.32 3.23 11.31
C ASN A 65 12.44 3.70 10.14
N LEU A 66 11.16 3.98 10.42
CA LEU A 66 10.25 4.52 9.40
C LEU A 66 10.72 5.90 8.93
N LEU A 67 11.11 6.80 9.83
CA LEU A 67 11.64 8.11 9.47
C LEU A 67 12.95 8.01 8.67
N ASP A 68 13.84 7.08 9.04
CA ASP A 68 15.08 6.82 8.30
C ASP A 68 14.78 6.36 6.86
N VAL A 69 13.82 5.45 6.67
CA VAL A 69 13.33 5.07 5.34
C VAL A 69 12.74 6.28 4.60
N GLY A 70 11.95 7.10 5.29
CA GLY A 70 11.37 8.33 4.74
C GLY A 70 12.42 9.36 4.28
N ALA A 71 13.62 9.31 4.84
CA ALA A 71 14.76 10.15 4.47
C ALA A 71 15.60 9.58 3.31
N THR A 72 15.28 8.39 2.80
CA THR A 72 15.95 7.79 1.63
C THR A 72 15.19 8.05 0.33
N PRO A 73 15.90 8.32 -0.79
CA PRO A 73 15.27 8.41 -2.10
C PRO A 73 14.87 7.01 -2.61
N SER A 74 14.14 6.99 -3.72
CA SER A 74 13.61 5.77 -4.35
C SER A 74 12.43 5.15 -3.60
N SER A 75 11.94 4.01 -4.09
CA SER A 75 10.80 3.28 -3.51
C SER A 75 11.31 2.25 -2.50
N GLY A 76 11.07 2.48 -1.21
CA GLY A 76 11.48 1.60 -0.11
C GLY A 76 10.76 0.26 -0.08
N LEU A 77 9.53 0.18 -0.61
CA LEU A 77 8.81 -1.08 -0.83
C LEU A 77 9.10 -1.69 -2.20
N LEU A 78 10.06 -1.15 -2.95
CA LEU A 78 10.25 -1.44 -4.38
C LEU A 78 9.01 -1.04 -5.19
N SER A 79 9.13 -0.98 -6.51
CA SER A 79 7.99 -0.68 -7.37
C SER A 79 8.12 -1.38 -8.70
N THR A 80 7.01 -1.50 -9.42
CA THR A 80 6.95 -2.02 -10.79
C THR A 80 6.28 -1.03 -11.72
N ARG A 81 6.35 -1.30 -13.02
CA ARG A 81 5.62 -0.58 -14.08
C ARG A 81 4.47 -1.43 -14.61
N ASP A 82 3.96 -2.35 -13.78
CA ASP A 82 2.79 -3.14 -14.15
C ASP A 82 1.62 -2.19 -14.33
N LYS A 83 0.86 -2.39 -15.41
CA LYS A 83 -0.37 -1.67 -15.70
C LYS A 83 -1.53 -2.66 -15.53
N PRO A 84 -2.16 -2.70 -14.36
CA PRO A 84 -3.27 -3.60 -14.09
C PRO A 84 -4.41 -3.39 -15.08
N ASP A 85 -4.89 -4.49 -15.66
CA ASP A 85 -6.20 -4.54 -16.32
C ASP A 85 -7.28 -4.94 -15.30
N ALA A 86 -8.52 -5.09 -15.77
CA ALA A 86 -9.65 -5.46 -14.91
C ALA A 86 -9.45 -6.80 -14.19
N ASP A 87 -8.99 -7.84 -14.90
CA ASP A 87 -8.74 -9.16 -14.31
C ASP A 87 -7.63 -9.11 -13.24
N TYR A 88 -6.60 -8.30 -13.46
CA TYR A 88 -5.54 -8.07 -12.48
C TYR A 88 -6.06 -7.31 -11.26
N CYS A 89 -6.85 -6.24 -11.46
CA CYS A 89 -7.48 -5.49 -10.37
C CYS A 89 -8.44 -6.34 -9.53
N LYS A 90 -9.18 -7.25 -10.17
CA LYS A 90 -10.01 -8.21 -9.46
C LYS A 90 -9.20 -9.12 -8.55
N LYS A 91 -8.02 -9.61 -8.98
CA LYS A 91 -7.11 -10.38 -8.12
C LYS A 91 -6.59 -9.56 -6.95
N ILE A 92 -6.26 -8.28 -7.17
CA ILE A 92 -5.90 -7.35 -6.09
C ILE A 92 -7.03 -7.27 -5.06
N PHE A 93 -8.27 -7.03 -5.52
CA PHE A 93 -9.45 -6.95 -4.65
C PHE A 93 -9.71 -8.25 -3.88
N GLU A 94 -9.67 -9.39 -4.56
CA GLU A 94 -9.86 -10.71 -3.93
C GLU A 94 -8.82 -11.00 -2.86
N THR A 95 -7.56 -10.64 -3.11
CA THR A 95 -6.46 -10.80 -2.14
C THR A 95 -6.66 -9.87 -0.94
N CYS A 96 -6.97 -8.59 -1.17
CA CYS A 96 -7.31 -7.65 -0.12
C CYS A 96 -8.48 -8.16 0.74
N ARG A 97 -9.53 -8.70 0.10
CA ARG A 97 -10.69 -9.25 0.81
C ARG A 97 -10.33 -10.48 1.65
N ALA A 98 -9.49 -11.38 1.11
CA ALA A 98 -9.04 -12.58 1.82
C ALA A 98 -8.22 -12.25 3.08
N HIS A 99 -7.46 -11.15 3.04
CA HIS A 99 -6.62 -10.67 4.15
C HIS A 99 -7.29 -9.64 5.06
N ASP A 100 -8.62 -9.48 4.98
CA ASP A 100 -9.36 -8.48 5.77
C ASP A 100 -8.83 -7.04 5.62
N VAL A 101 -8.26 -6.72 4.46
CA VAL A 101 -7.83 -5.37 4.11
C VAL A 101 -9.08 -4.53 3.89
N ARG A 102 -9.13 -3.37 4.55
CA ARG A 102 -10.23 -2.39 4.44
C ARG A 102 -9.76 -1.05 3.90
N TYR A 103 -8.46 -0.84 3.87
CA TYR A 103 -7.83 0.40 3.42
C TYR A 103 -6.66 0.05 2.52
N PHE A 104 -6.70 0.54 1.29
CA PHE A 104 -5.62 0.38 0.33
C PHE A 104 -5.09 1.75 -0.09
N PHE A 105 -3.82 2.02 0.20
CA PHE A 105 -3.12 3.23 -0.20
C PHE A 105 -2.09 2.90 -1.28
N TYR A 106 -2.25 3.48 -2.47
CA TYR A 106 -1.29 3.28 -3.55
C TYR A 106 -0.56 4.58 -3.89
N CYS A 107 0.70 4.69 -3.47
CA CYS A 107 1.55 5.84 -3.76
C CYS A 107 2.09 5.72 -5.19
N GLY A 108 1.58 6.53 -6.12
CA GLY A 108 2.03 6.51 -7.51
C GLY A 108 1.40 7.61 -8.36
N GLY A 109 1.51 7.45 -9.68
CA GLY A 109 0.99 8.41 -10.68
C GLY A 109 -0.39 8.02 -11.24
N ASN A 110 -0.68 8.48 -12.46
CA ASN A 110 -1.99 8.29 -13.10
C ASN A 110 -2.39 6.82 -13.26
N ASP A 111 -1.47 5.93 -13.66
CA ASP A 111 -1.78 4.50 -13.80
C ASP A 111 -2.12 3.85 -12.45
N SER A 112 -1.47 4.30 -11.37
CA SER A 112 -1.79 3.87 -10.00
C SER A 112 -3.19 4.35 -9.57
N ALA A 113 -3.55 5.58 -9.92
CA ALA A 113 -4.88 6.12 -9.65
C ALA A 113 -5.98 5.38 -10.43
N ASP A 114 -5.75 5.06 -11.71
CA ASP A 114 -6.71 4.27 -12.50
C ASP A 114 -6.84 2.84 -11.97
N SER A 115 -5.74 2.22 -11.52
CA SER A 115 -5.79 0.92 -10.83
C SER A 115 -6.68 0.98 -9.58
N CYS A 116 -6.53 2.01 -8.74
CA CYS A 116 -7.38 2.20 -7.56
C CYS A 116 -8.85 2.41 -7.94
N ARG A 117 -9.14 3.11 -9.05
CA ARG A 117 -10.51 3.29 -9.55
C ARG A 117 -11.13 1.94 -9.94
N ILE A 118 -10.41 1.11 -10.69
CA ILE A 118 -10.90 -0.21 -11.11
C ILE A 118 -11.13 -1.10 -9.89
N VAL A 119 -10.17 -1.15 -8.95
CA VAL A 119 -10.33 -1.93 -7.69
C VAL A 119 -11.52 -1.45 -6.86
N TYR A 120 -11.84 -0.15 -6.88
CA TYR A 120 -13.00 0.40 -6.18
C TYR A 120 -14.34 0.03 -6.85
N GLU A 121 -14.34 -0.24 -8.15
CA GLU A 121 -15.54 -0.62 -8.92
C GLU A 121 -15.90 -2.12 -8.77
N GLU A 122 -15.01 -2.93 -8.18
CA GLU A 122 -15.24 -4.34 -7.81
C GLU A 122 -16.07 -4.51 -6.53
#